data_AF-A0A511T142-F1
#
_entry.id   AF-A0A511T142-F1
#
_cell.length_a   1.000
_cell.length_b   1.000
_cell.length_c   1.000
_cell.angle_alpha   90.00
_cell.angle_beta   90.00
_cell.angle_gamma   90.00
#
_symmetry.space_group_name_H-M   'P 1'
#
loop_
_entity.id
_entity.type
_entity.pdbx_description
1 polymer ?
#
loop_
_entity_poly.entity_id
_entity_poly.type
_entity_poly.pdbx_seq_one_letter_code
_entity_poly.pdbx_strand_id
1 'polypeptide(L)'
;MATHPDNLRARLEDRADLLEATRLRYVALRGMLDAFFWKDRVRAHFELLREVAQVQPEVDATLAALQRRATAESWPRDAAPMKLMAEVTRLRDAVHQVARKRLPEAERSSSLGEMLLRLEEVVLEAGPLLGRRTWARAIELLPRNLPELRAACAAAEVFERVFKRPTQPGALPFNEAEADELRRALPLAESALGALWARLEHFDTSGRVKDFLSRRASRTPLHAPRSGPELVLHAAFWHGVARARLRALLEERLAPVLPLETEVPALLPWIAAREAASGGEAKLSAGEVFDEGRAGLFELAAELASLSHERPTGAWSEEAAWTRLWSAAQRARDEGGTDVERLRDALRLFVILRGTEQTPARLFSPSRASPRASEEPGRDVRDMKDLPALVQAARHAATRQG
;
A
#
# COMPACT_ATOMS: atom_id res chain seq x y z
N MET A 1 -33.08 -46.97 -5.76
CA MET A 1 -31.93 -47.05 -6.70
C MET A 1 -30.65 -46.83 -5.90
N ALA A 2 -29.77 -47.82 -5.82
CA ALA A 2 -28.51 -47.72 -5.08
C ALA A 2 -27.50 -46.90 -5.89
N THR A 3 -27.23 -45.66 -5.47
CA THR A 3 -26.16 -44.84 -6.04
C THR A 3 -24.80 -45.42 -5.64
N HIS A 4 -24.02 -45.86 -6.63
CA HIS A 4 -22.65 -46.37 -6.47
C HIS A 4 -21.76 -45.33 -5.76
N PRO A 5 -20.86 -45.72 -4.84
CA PRO A 5 -20.06 -44.78 -4.04
C PRO A 5 -19.20 -43.81 -4.88
N ASP A 6 -18.74 -44.26 -6.04
CA ASP A 6 -17.95 -43.44 -6.98
C ASP A 6 -18.77 -42.28 -7.58
N ASN A 7 -20.08 -42.49 -7.82
CA ASN A 7 -20.98 -41.42 -8.29
C ASN A 7 -21.25 -40.37 -7.21
N LEU A 8 -21.14 -40.73 -5.93
CA LEU A 8 -21.33 -39.76 -4.85
C LEU A 8 -20.07 -38.92 -4.62
N ARG A 9 -18.87 -39.49 -4.78
CA ARG A 9 -17.61 -38.73 -4.75
C ARG A 9 -17.50 -37.77 -5.93
N ALA A 10 -17.85 -38.20 -7.14
CA ALA A 10 -17.90 -37.34 -8.31
C ALA A 10 -18.89 -36.16 -8.16
N ARG A 11 -19.99 -36.34 -7.43
CA ARG A 11 -20.99 -35.28 -7.14
C ARG A 11 -20.57 -34.27 -6.08
N LEU A 12 -19.41 -34.49 -5.44
CA LEU A 12 -18.86 -33.61 -4.41
C LEU A 12 -17.73 -32.71 -4.94
N GLU A 13 -17.12 -33.06 -6.08
CA GLU A 13 -16.07 -32.27 -6.75
C GLU A 13 -15.03 -31.73 -5.72
N ASP A 14 -14.65 -30.45 -5.82
CA ASP A 14 -13.66 -29.77 -4.98
C ASP A 14 -13.99 -29.78 -3.47
N ARG A 15 -15.24 -30.08 -3.08
CA ARG A 15 -15.67 -30.09 -1.66
C ARG A 15 -15.17 -31.34 -0.93
N ALA A 16 -14.95 -32.44 -1.64
CA ALA A 16 -14.37 -33.64 -1.04
C ALA A 16 -12.91 -33.39 -0.67
N ASP A 17 -12.16 -32.73 -1.55
CA ASP A 17 -10.74 -32.40 -1.33
C ASP A 17 -10.58 -31.40 -0.19
N LEU A 18 -11.46 -30.41 -0.09
CA LEU A 18 -11.53 -29.50 1.06
C LEU A 18 -11.68 -30.26 2.39
N LEU A 19 -12.62 -31.21 2.46
CA LEU A 19 -12.88 -32.00 3.67
C LEU A 19 -11.74 -32.97 3.99
N GLU A 20 -11.13 -33.60 2.99
CA GLU A 20 -9.97 -34.50 3.18
C GLU A 20 -8.74 -33.73 3.67
N ALA A 21 -8.43 -32.57 3.08
CA ALA A 21 -7.36 -31.70 3.55
C ALA A 21 -7.63 -31.21 4.99
N THR A 22 -8.87 -30.78 5.27
CA THR A 22 -9.28 -30.34 6.60
C THR A 22 -9.15 -31.44 7.64
N ARG A 23 -9.52 -32.68 7.29
CA ARG A 23 -9.37 -33.85 8.17
C ARG A 23 -7.92 -34.02 8.62
N LEU A 24 -6.96 -33.97 7.69
CA LEU A 24 -5.53 -34.06 7.99
C LEU A 24 -5.06 -32.92 8.90
N ARG A 25 -5.49 -31.69 8.61
CA ARG A 25 -5.16 -30.51 9.43
C ARG A 25 -5.71 -30.63 10.86
N TYR A 26 -6.96 -31.08 11.03
CA TYR A 26 -7.53 -31.28 12.37
C TYR A 26 -6.82 -32.38 13.16
N VAL A 27 -6.43 -33.49 12.52
CA VAL A 27 -5.65 -34.54 13.19
C VAL A 27 -4.33 -33.99 13.70
N ALA A 28 -3.59 -33.27 12.85
CA ALA A 28 -2.33 -32.64 13.24
C ALA A 28 -2.53 -31.60 14.36
N LEU A 29 -3.50 -30.70 14.22
CA LEU A 29 -3.80 -29.66 15.19
C LEU A 29 -4.21 -30.23 16.55
N ARG A 30 -5.07 -31.25 16.56
CA ARG A 30 -5.43 -31.96 17.78
C ARG A 30 -4.20 -32.55 18.46
N GLY A 31 -3.35 -33.26 17.71
CA GLY A 31 -2.12 -33.84 18.25
C GLY A 31 -1.19 -32.81 18.87
N MET A 32 -1.09 -31.62 18.29
CA MET A 32 -0.30 -30.51 18.86
C MET A 32 -0.91 -29.94 20.14
N LEU A 33 -2.22 -29.73 20.18
CA LEU A 33 -2.93 -29.14 21.32
C LEU A 33 -3.08 -30.09 22.51
N ASP A 34 -3.15 -31.41 22.25
CA ASP A 34 -3.21 -32.46 23.26
C ASP A 34 -1.84 -32.74 23.91
N ALA A 35 -0.73 -32.32 23.30
CA ALA A 35 0.61 -32.56 23.80
C ALA A 35 0.89 -31.86 25.16
N PHE A 36 1.82 -32.42 25.95
CA PHE A 36 2.22 -31.85 27.24
C PHE A 36 2.82 -30.43 27.09
N PHE A 37 3.71 -30.24 26.11
CA PHE A 37 4.31 -28.94 25.75
C PHE A 37 3.56 -28.27 24.59
N TRP A 38 2.23 -28.20 24.66
CA TRP A 38 1.40 -27.71 23.57
C TRP A 38 1.75 -26.28 23.13
N LYS A 39 2.14 -25.38 24.05
CA LYS A 39 2.52 -24.00 23.70
C LYS A 39 3.71 -23.95 22.75
N ASP A 40 4.74 -24.75 23.02
CA ASP A 40 5.94 -24.81 22.17
C ASP A 40 5.66 -25.47 20.82
N ARG A 41 4.80 -26.51 20.81
CA ARG A 41 4.33 -27.15 19.58
C ARG A 41 3.52 -26.19 18.70
N VAL A 42 2.58 -25.47 19.29
CA VAL A 42 1.77 -24.47 18.57
C VAL A 42 2.66 -23.34 18.06
N ARG A 43 3.62 -22.86 18.87
CA ARG A 43 4.57 -21.81 18.47
C ARG A 43 5.39 -22.19 17.24
N ALA A 44 5.81 -23.46 17.14
CA ALA A 44 6.52 -23.96 15.97
C ALA A 44 5.64 -24.11 14.70
N HIS A 45 4.31 -24.09 14.86
CA HIS A 45 3.34 -24.40 13.80
C HIS A 45 2.17 -23.41 13.76
N PHE A 46 2.42 -22.12 14.02
CA PHE A 46 1.38 -21.08 13.92
C PHE A 46 0.73 -21.04 12.54
N GLU A 47 1.48 -21.36 11.47
CA GLU A 47 0.94 -21.41 10.12
C GLU A 47 -0.24 -22.38 10.02
N LEU A 48 -0.12 -23.60 10.56
CA LEU A 48 -1.20 -24.60 10.56
C LEU A 48 -2.42 -24.13 11.37
N LEU A 49 -2.19 -23.50 12.53
CA LEU A 49 -3.26 -22.96 13.36
C LEU A 49 -4.06 -21.88 12.59
N ARG A 50 -3.38 -20.96 11.90
CA ARG A 50 -4.01 -19.92 11.10
C ARG A 50 -4.67 -20.45 9.83
N GLU A 51 -4.09 -21.45 9.17
CA GLU A 51 -4.72 -22.11 8.02
C GLU A 51 -6.07 -22.73 8.39
N VAL A 52 -6.11 -23.44 9.53
CA VAL A 52 -7.36 -24.01 10.02
C VAL A 52 -8.36 -22.90 10.37
N ALA A 53 -7.91 -21.85 11.05
CA ALA A 53 -8.78 -20.72 11.40
C ALA A 53 -9.38 -20.03 10.16
N GLN A 54 -8.58 -19.82 9.11
CA GLN A 54 -9.00 -19.16 7.87
C GLN A 54 -10.03 -19.99 7.09
N VAL A 55 -9.83 -21.31 7.01
CA VAL A 55 -10.67 -22.23 6.22
C VAL A 55 -11.92 -22.67 6.99
N GLN A 56 -11.97 -22.47 8.31
CA GLN A 56 -13.06 -22.91 9.18
C GLN A 56 -14.47 -22.48 8.72
N PRO A 57 -14.72 -21.21 8.32
CA PRO A 57 -16.06 -20.79 7.90
C PRO A 57 -16.55 -21.54 6.66
N GLU A 58 -15.66 -21.80 5.71
CA GLU A 58 -15.96 -22.54 4.48
C GLU A 58 -16.26 -24.02 4.77
N VAL A 59 -15.51 -24.62 5.70
CA VAL A 59 -15.75 -26.00 6.17
C VAL A 59 -17.11 -26.10 6.84
N ASP A 60 -17.46 -25.18 7.74
CA ASP A 60 -18.74 -25.20 8.44
C ASP A 60 -19.92 -25.02 7.47
N ALA A 61 -19.79 -24.10 6.50
CA ALA A 61 -20.77 -23.92 5.44
C ALA A 61 -20.91 -25.18 4.57
N THR A 62 -19.79 -25.81 4.23
CA THR A 62 -19.75 -27.06 3.43
C THR A 62 -20.41 -28.21 4.17
N LEU A 63 -20.07 -28.44 5.44
CA LEU A 63 -20.68 -29.47 6.27
C LEU A 63 -22.20 -29.26 6.41
N ALA A 64 -22.65 -28.02 6.64
CA ALA A 64 -24.07 -27.70 6.74
C ALA A 64 -24.81 -27.89 5.40
N ALA A 65 -24.20 -27.49 4.28
CA ALA A 65 -24.77 -27.68 2.96
C ALA A 65 -24.90 -29.16 2.60
N LEU A 66 -23.85 -29.95 2.86
CA LEU A 66 -23.86 -31.38 2.60
C LEU A 66 -24.85 -32.13 3.51
N GLN A 67 -24.98 -31.73 4.78
CA GLN A 67 -25.97 -32.33 5.68
C GLN A 67 -27.40 -32.09 5.20
N ARG A 68 -27.71 -30.86 4.75
CA ARG A 68 -29.02 -30.54 4.16
C ARG A 68 -29.30 -31.38 2.93
N ARG A 69 -28.32 -31.49 2.03
CA ARG A 69 -28.42 -32.29 0.80
C ARG A 69 -28.57 -33.78 1.07
N ALA A 70 -27.78 -34.34 1.98
CA ALA A 70 -27.84 -35.75 2.36
C ALA A 70 -29.21 -36.11 2.96
N THR A 71 -29.82 -35.18 3.71
CA THR A 71 -31.17 -35.34 4.26
C THR A 71 -32.22 -35.30 3.15
N ALA A 72 -32.15 -34.32 2.25
CA ALA A 72 -33.10 -34.16 1.14
C ALA A 72 -33.06 -35.33 0.15
N GLU A 73 -31.86 -35.86 -0.13
CA GLU A 73 -31.64 -36.96 -1.07
C GLU A 73 -31.63 -38.34 -0.38
N SER A 74 -31.87 -38.42 0.95
CA SER A 74 -31.86 -39.66 1.74
C SER A 74 -30.61 -40.52 1.52
N TRP A 75 -29.43 -39.92 1.61
CA TRP A 75 -28.16 -40.62 1.39
C TRP A 75 -27.94 -41.75 2.41
N PRO A 76 -27.38 -42.91 1.99
CA PRO A 76 -27.06 -44.00 2.92
C PRO A 76 -26.03 -43.57 3.97
N ARG A 77 -26.28 -43.91 5.24
CA ARG A 77 -25.38 -43.55 6.35
C ARG A 77 -23.96 -44.14 6.21
N ASP A 78 -23.86 -45.30 5.55
CA ASP A 78 -22.57 -45.98 5.34
C ASP A 78 -21.81 -45.51 4.10
N ALA A 79 -22.37 -44.58 3.33
CA ALA A 79 -21.72 -44.03 2.15
C ALA A 79 -20.42 -43.31 2.54
N ALA A 80 -19.39 -43.41 1.68
CA ALA A 80 -18.07 -42.83 1.95
C ALA A 80 -18.11 -41.32 2.28
N PRO A 81 -18.91 -40.47 1.58
CA PRO A 81 -19.06 -39.07 1.98
C PRO A 81 -19.66 -38.84 3.35
N MET A 82 -20.65 -39.66 3.76
CA MET A 82 -21.27 -39.56 5.08
C MET A 82 -20.27 -39.92 6.18
N LYS A 83 -19.40 -40.92 5.94
CA LYS A 83 -18.30 -41.27 6.85
C LYS A 83 -17.27 -40.15 6.97
N LEU A 84 -16.85 -39.56 5.85
CA LEU A 84 -15.91 -38.43 5.85
C LEU A 84 -16.49 -37.23 6.60
N MET A 85 -17.74 -36.85 6.34
CA MET A 85 -18.43 -35.76 7.04
C MET A 85 -18.52 -36.01 8.55
N ALA A 86 -18.89 -37.23 8.95
CA ALA A 86 -18.96 -37.59 10.37
C ALA A 86 -17.58 -37.54 11.04
N GLU A 87 -16.53 -37.99 10.34
CA GLU A 87 -15.15 -37.93 10.85
C GLU A 87 -14.67 -36.48 11.00
N VAL A 88 -14.88 -35.63 9.99
CA VAL A 88 -14.51 -34.20 10.05
C VAL A 88 -15.28 -33.49 11.15
N THR A 89 -16.58 -33.75 11.31
CA THR A 89 -17.40 -33.15 12.39
C THR A 89 -16.88 -33.57 13.75
N ARG A 90 -16.61 -34.86 13.96
CA ARG A 90 -16.03 -35.38 15.21
C ARG A 90 -14.66 -34.77 15.52
N LEU A 91 -13.80 -34.62 14.50
CA LEU A 91 -12.49 -34.01 14.65
C LEU A 91 -12.58 -32.52 14.97
N ARG A 92 -13.47 -31.78 14.29
CA ARG A 92 -13.76 -30.38 14.58
C ARG A 92 -14.17 -30.20 16.04
N ASP A 93 -15.12 -30.99 16.52
CA ASP A 93 -15.62 -30.90 17.88
C ASP A 93 -14.53 -31.27 18.91
N ALA A 94 -13.67 -32.24 18.59
CA ALA A 94 -12.51 -32.58 19.42
C ALA A 94 -11.49 -31.43 19.48
N VAL A 95 -11.11 -30.85 18.34
CA VAL A 95 -10.22 -29.68 18.30
C VAL A 95 -10.82 -28.51 19.08
N HIS A 96 -12.11 -28.23 18.89
CA HIS A 96 -12.83 -27.19 19.61
C HIS A 96 -12.80 -27.40 21.13
N GLN A 97 -13.06 -28.62 21.61
CA GLN A 97 -12.97 -28.93 23.03
C GLN A 97 -11.57 -28.73 23.60
N VAL A 98 -10.54 -29.18 22.88
CA VAL A 98 -9.15 -29.03 23.33
C VAL A 98 -8.75 -27.55 23.32
N ALA A 99 -9.07 -26.81 22.26
CA ALA A 99 -8.84 -25.37 22.17
C ALA A 99 -9.51 -24.62 23.33
N ARG A 100 -10.78 -24.96 23.65
CA ARG A 100 -11.53 -24.35 24.76
C ARG A 100 -10.88 -24.57 26.12
N LYS A 101 -10.27 -25.75 26.33
CA LYS A 101 -9.55 -26.07 27.57
C LYS A 101 -8.25 -25.27 27.71
N ARG A 102 -7.65 -24.83 26.60
CA ARG A 102 -6.39 -24.08 26.59
C ARG A 102 -6.60 -22.56 26.67
N LEU A 103 -7.79 -22.07 26.33
CA LEU A 103 -8.14 -20.65 26.43
C LEU A 103 -8.58 -20.23 27.86
N PRO A 104 -8.27 -18.97 28.25
CA PRO A 104 -8.87 -18.33 29.42
C PRO A 104 -10.40 -18.37 29.39
N GLU A 105 -11.04 -18.39 30.56
CA GLU A 105 -12.49 -18.58 30.67
C GLU A 105 -13.33 -17.51 29.98
N ALA A 106 -12.85 -16.26 29.99
CA ALA A 106 -13.49 -15.13 29.34
C ALA A 106 -13.58 -15.25 27.80
N GLU A 107 -12.83 -16.16 27.18
CA GLU A 107 -12.63 -16.25 25.73
C GLU A 107 -13.19 -17.55 25.14
N ARG A 108 -13.98 -18.30 25.93
CA ARG A 108 -14.48 -19.64 25.57
C ARG A 108 -15.75 -19.66 24.71
N SER A 109 -16.35 -18.50 24.42
CA SER A 109 -17.63 -18.38 23.69
C SER A 109 -17.48 -18.10 22.19
N SER A 110 -16.26 -18.01 21.68
CA SER A 110 -15.98 -17.67 20.29
C SER A 110 -16.13 -18.89 19.37
N SER A 111 -16.28 -18.64 18.06
CA SER A 111 -16.23 -19.70 17.05
C SER A 111 -14.87 -20.41 17.04
N LEU A 112 -14.78 -21.63 16.49
CA LEU A 112 -13.51 -22.37 16.45
C LEU A 112 -12.39 -21.55 15.77
N GLY A 113 -12.69 -20.86 14.66
CA GLY A 113 -11.70 -20.02 13.97
C GLY A 113 -11.14 -18.91 14.85
N GLU A 114 -12.01 -18.19 15.55
CA GLU A 114 -11.62 -17.12 16.49
C GLU A 114 -10.84 -17.67 17.69
N MET A 115 -11.27 -18.80 18.25
CA MET A 115 -10.56 -19.47 19.34
C MET A 115 -9.14 -19.84 18.95
N LEU A 116 -8.94 -20.33 17.72
CA LEU A 116 -7.61 -20.66 17.22
C LEU A 116 -6.75 -19.41 17.10
N LEU A 117 -7.25 -18.32 16.52
CA LEU A 117 -6.52 -17.04 16.46
C LEU A 117 -6.18 -16.52 17.87
N ARG A 118 -7.09 -16.68 18.83
CA ARG A 118 -6.84 -16.26 20.21
C ARG A 118 -5.79 -17.14 20.92
N LEU A 119 -5.74 -18.43 20.59
CA LEU A 119 -4.67 -19.31 21.09
C LEU A 119 -3.28 -18.87 20.60
N GLU A 120 -3.17 -18.33 19.40
CA GLU A 120 -1.92 -17.75 18.91
C GLU A 120 -1.46 -16.62 19.85
N GLU A 121 -2.35 -15.69 20.18
CA GLU A 121 -2.06 -14.56 21.08
C GLU A 121 -1.67 -15.04 22.47
N VAL A 122 -2.42 -15.99 23.06
CA VAL A 122 -2.10 -16.59 24.37
C VAL A 122 -0.71 -17.25 24.38
N VAL A 123 -0.30 -17.89 23.28
CA VAL A 123 1.02 -18.54 23.18
C VAL A 123 2.15 -17.50 23.04
N LEU A 124 1.89 -16.39 22.35
CA LEU A 124 2.83 -15.28 22.19
C LEU A 124 2.99 -14.50 23.51
N GLU A 125 1.88 -14.22 24.21
CA GLU A 125 1.86 -13.52 25.50
C GLU A 125 2.53 -14.33 26.63
N ALA A 126 2.45 -15.66 26.60
CA ALA A 126 2.95 -16.52 27.68
C ALA A 126 4.48 -16.46 27.88
N GLY A 127 5.24 -15.92 26.93
CA GLY A 127 6.69 -15.72 27.01
C GLY A 127 7.55 -16.98 27.21
N PRO A 128 8.87 -16.81 27.36
CA PRO A 128 9.72 -16.07 26.43
C PRO A 128 9.82 -16.83 25.09
N LEU A 129 9.95 -16.07 23.99
CA LEU A 129 10.21 -16.64 22.66
C LEU A 129 11.47 -17.53 22.70
N LEU A 130 11.34 -18.76 22.17
CA LEU A 130 12.36 -19.81 22.33
C LEU A 130 13.62 -19.52 21.51
N GLY A 131 13.52 -18.67 20.49
CA GLY A 131 14.64 -18.17 19.73
C GLY A 131 15.68 -17.47 20.62
N ARG A 132 16.81 -18.15 20.90
CA ARG A 132 18.00 -17.49 21.52
C ARG A 132 18.61 -16.41 20.63
N ARG A 133 18.35 -16.47 19.31
CA ARG A 133 18.81 -15.51 18.30
C ARG A 133 17.65 -14.67 17.81
N THR A 134 17.89 -13.37 17.57
CA THR A 134 16.88 -12.40 17.10
C THR A 134 16.13 -12.86 15.86
N TRP A 135 16.80 -13.53 14.91
CA TRP A 135 16.16 -14.05 13.70
C TRP A 135 15.14 -15.16 13.97
N ALA A 136 15.45 -16.09 14.88
CA ALA A 136 14.53 -17.17 15.23
C ALA A 136 13.26 -16.59 15.90
N ARG A 137 13.42 -15.58 16.76
CA ARG A 137 12.28 -14.83 17.32
C ARG A 137 11.45 -14.16 16.24
N ALA A 138 12.10 -13.56 15.24
CA ALA A 138 11.38 -12.94 14.12
C ALA A 138 10.53 -13.96 13.35
N ILE A 139 11.04 -15.18 13.13
CA ILE A 139 10.27 -16.27 12.47
C ILE A 139 9.04 -16.66 13.30
N GLU A 140 9.18 -16.76 14.62
CA GLU A 140 8.05 -17.08 15.52
C GLU A 140 6.99 -15.95 15.50
N LEU A 141 7.42 -14.69 15.47
CA LEU A 141 6.52 -13.52 15.51
C LEU A 141 5.84 -13.23 14.17
N LEU A 142 6.47 -13.62 13.07
CA LEU A 142 6.02 -13.35 11.70
C LEU A 142 5.78 -14.65 10.93
N PRO A 143 4.68 -15.39 11.19
CA PRO A 143 4.26 -16.48 10.33
C PRO A 143 4.05 -16.02 8.88
N ARG A 144 4.32 -16.88 7.89
CA ARG A 144 4.23 -16.47 6.47
C ARG A 144 2.82 -16.20 6.00
N ASN A 145 1.82 -16.76 6.68
CA ASN A 145 0.41 -16.66 6.31
C ASN A 145 -0.35 -15.55 7.07
N LEU A 146 0.35 -14.61 7.69
CA LEU A 146 -0.26 -13.39 8.22
C LEU A 146 -0.99 -12.62 7.09
N PRO A 147 -2.25 -12.20 7.28
CA PRO A 147 -2.99 -11.44 6.27
C PRO A 147 -2.33 -10.08 6.00
N GLU A 148 -1.77 -9.42 7.02
CA GLU A 148 -1.02 -8.18 6.87
C GLU A 148 0.24 -8.40 6.04
N LEU A 149 0.92 -9.54 6.22
CA LEU A 149 2.08 -9.89 5.41
C LEU A 149 1.70 -10.13 3.95
N ARG A 150 0.61 -10.83 3.68
CA ARG A 150 0.09 -11.02 2.32
C ARG A 150 -0.26 -9.69 1.67
N ALA A 151 -0.92 -8.79 2.39
CA ALA A 151 -1.26 -7.44 1.91
C ALA A 151 0.00 -6.61 1.60
N ALA A 152 0.99 -6.62 2.50
CA ALA A 152 2.26 -5.93 2.30
C ALA A 152 3.03 -6.50 1.08
N CYS A 153 3.04 -7.83 0.90
CA CYS A 153 3.66 -8.47 -0.26
C CYS A 153 2.95 -8.13 -1.57
N ALA A 154 1.62 -8.17 -1.60
CA ALA A 154 0.85 -7.81 -2.80
C ALA A 154 1.13 -6.35 -3.23
N ALA A 155 1.22 -5.42 -2.27
CA ALA A 155 1.61 -4.04 -2.57
C ALA A 155 3.08 -3.94 -3.03
N ALA A 156 3.98 -4.71 -2.41
CA ALA A 156 5.38 -4.74 -2.78
C ALA A 156 5.63 -5.26 -4.20
N GLU A 157 4.85 -6.22 -4.67
CA GLU A 157 4.90 -6.71 -6.06
C GLU A 157 4.58 -5.60 -7.07
N VAL A 158 3.62 -4.73 -6.76
CA VAL A 158 3.31 -3.54 -7.58
C VAL A 158 4.51 -2.59 -7.59
N PHE A 159 5.06 -2.26 -6.43
CA PHE A 159 6.22 -1.35 -6.32
C PHE A 159 7.45 -1.91 -7.02
N GLU A 160 7.76 -3.19 -6.85
CA GLU A 160 8.86 -3.85 -7.53
C GLU A 160 8.68 -3.79 -9.04
N ARG A 161 7.51 -4.20 -9.55
CA ARG A 161 7.23 -4.19 -10.98
C ARG A 161 7.43 -2.80 -11.59
N VAL A 162 6.97 -1.75 -10.91
CA VAL A 162 7.10 -0.37 -11.41
C VAL A 162 8.53 0.14 -11.30
N PHE A 163 9.12 0.10 -10.10
CA PHE A 163 10.36 0.81 -9.79
C PHE A 163 11.64 -0.02 -10.01
N LYS A 164 11.56 -1.32 -10.25
CA LYS A 164 12.73 -2.11 -10.67
C LYS A 164 13.17 -1.79 -12.10
N ARG A 165 12.24 -1.32 -12.94
CA ARG A 165 12.50 -0.97 -14.34
C ARG A 165 13.38 0.28 -14.43
N PRO A 166 14.33 0.34 -15.38
CA PRO A 166 15.05 1.57 -15.66
C PRO A 166 14.08 2.60 -16.26
N THR A 167 14.18 3.85 -15.81
CA THR A 167 13.36 4.96 -16.31
C THR A 167 14.27 5.95 -17.04
N GLN A 168 13.83 6.44 -18.19
CA GLN A 168 14.55 7.50 -18.89
C GLN A 168 14.50 8.81 -18.08
N PRO A 169 15.57 9.61 -18.06
CA PRO A 169 15.54 10.93 -17.42
C PRO A 169 14.36 11.76 -17.93
N GLY A 170 13.57 12.32 -17.03
CA GLY A 170 12.41 13.15 -17.38
C GLY A 170 11.14 12.38 -17.79
N ALA A 171 11.16 11.05 -17.90
CA ALA A 171 9.95 10.26 -18.15
C ALA A 171 9.34 9.74 -16.83
N LEU A 172 8.02 9.55 -16.81
CA LEU A 172 7.37 8.87 -15.70
C LEU A 172 7.77 7.37 -15.66
N PRO A 173 7.98 6.78 -14.46
CA PRO A 173 8.29 5.36 -14.32
C PRO A 173 7.06 4.44 -14.46
N PHE A 174 5.87 5.02 -14.62
CA PHE A 174 4.59 4.33 -14.70
C PHE A 174 3.65 4.98 -15.73
N ASN A 175 2.71 4.20 -16.25
CA ASN A 175 1.58 4.68 -17.05
C ASN A 175 0.32 4.92 -16.18
N GLU A 176 -0.80 5.32 -16.79
CA GLU A 176 -2.07 5.57 -16.08
C GLU A 176 -2.58 4.35 -15.30
N ALA A 177 -2.57 3.17 -15.90
CA ALA A 177 -3.05 1.95 -15.25
C ALA A 177 -2.17 1.57 -14.04
N GLU A 178 -0.86 1.72 -14.17
CA GLU A 178 0.10 1.49 -13.08
C GLU A 178 -0.01 2.57 -11.99
N ALA A 179 -0.33 3.83 -12.35
CA ALA A 179 -0.61 4.88 -11.37
C ALA A 179 -1.84 4.54 -10.52
N ASP A 180 -2.88 3.95 -11.11
CA ASP A 180 -4.07 3.47 -10.39
C ASP A 180 -3.80 2.27 -9.48
N GLU A 181 -2.88 1.39 -9.86
CA GLU A 181 -2.41 0.33 -8.97
C GLU A 181 -1.58 0.90 -7.82
N LEU A 182 -0.67 1.84 -8.07
CA LEU A 182 0.11 2.52 -7.03
C LEU A 182 -0.77 3.27 -6.05
N ARG A 183 -1.81 3.97 -6.53
CA ARG A 183 -2.82 4.65 -5.70
C ARG A 183 -3.45 3.71 -4.67
N ARG A 184 -3.72 2.47 -5.06
CA ARG A 184 -4.30 1.44 -4.16
C ARG A 184 -3.24 0.78 -3.29
N ALA A 185 -2.04 0.54 -3.83
CA ALA A 185 -0.96 -0.17 -3.15
C ALA A 185 -0.32 0.64 -2.02
N LEU A 186 -0.19 1.96 -2.16
CA LEU A 186 0.43 2.84 -1.15
C LEU A 186 -0.23 2.75 0.23
N PRO A 187 -1.54 3.06 0.38
CA PRO A 187 -2.20 2.99 1.68
C PRO A 187 -2.28 1.56 2.21
N LEU A 188 -2.42 0.56 1.32
CA LEU A 188 -2.41 -0.85 1.71
C LEU A 188 -1.08 -1.25 2.34
N ALA A 189 0.04 -0.87 1.73
CA ALA A 189 1.38 -1.15 2.24
C ALA A 189 1.63 -0.44 3.57
N GLU A 190 1.23 0.83 3.69
CA GLU A 190 1.41 1.61 4.92
C GLU A 190 0.64 0.98 6.09
N SER A 191 -0.64 0.68 5.90
CA SER A 191 -1.46 0.03 6.92
C SER A 191 -0.94 -1.37 7.27
N ALA A 192 -0.57 -2.17 6.28
CA ALA A 192 -0.11 -3.54 6.48
C ALA A 192 1.25 -3.59 7.19
N LEU A 193 2.23 -2.80 6.74
CA LEU A 193 3.53 -2.70 7.40
C LEU A 193 3.39 -2.11 8.81
N GLY A 194 2.54 -1.10 8.99
CA GLY A 194 2.22 -0.53 10.31
C GLY A 194 1.71 -1.59 11.29
N ALA A 195 0.76 -2.42 10.87
CA ALA A 195 0.23 -3.52 11.68
C ALA A 195 1.30 -4.59 12.00
N LEU A 196 2.17 -4.92 11.06
CA LEU A 196 3.28 -5.86 11.28
C LEU A 196 4.31 -5.31 12.27
N TRP A 197 4.64 -4.02 12.19
CA TRP A 197 5.53 -3.38 13.16
C TRP A 197 4.90 -3.29 14.55
N ALA A 198 3.62 -2.92 14.65
CA ALA A 198 2.88 -2.88 15.90
C ALA A 198 2.79 -4.27 16.56
N ARG A 199 2.59 -5.32 15.76
CA ARG A 199 2.65 -6.71 16.24
C ARG A 199 4.02 -7.06 16.84
N LEU A 200 5.11 -6.64 16.20
CA LEU A 200 6.45 -6.87 16.73
C LEU A 200 6.68 -6.10 18.03
N GLU A 201 6.21 -4.86 18.14
CA GLU A 201 6.30 -4.07 19.38
C GLU A 201 5.50 -4.70 20.52
N HIS A 202 4.32 -5.22 20.22
CA HIS A 202 3.44 -5.80 21.20
C HIS A 202 4.01 -7.10 21.80
N PHE A 203 4.56 -7.99 20.95
CA PHE A 203 5.01 -9.31 21.38
C PHE A 203 6.53 -9.41 21.65
N ASP A 204 7.37 -8.52 21.12
CA ASP A 204 8.78 -8.42 21.49
C ASP A 204 9.00 -7.28 22.50
N THR A 205 8.82 -7.60 23.78
CA THR A 205 9.06 -6.67 24.90
C THR A 205 10.48 -6.11 24.96
N SER A 206 11.45 -6.73 24.26
CA SER A 206 12.82 -6.25 24.19
C SER A 206 13.08 -5.21 23.09
N GLY A 207 12.15 -5.04 22.13
CA GLY A 207 12.28 -4.19 20.94
C GLY A 207 13.37 -4.62 19.94
N ARG A 208 14.19 -5.62 20.27
CA ARG A 208 15.38 -6.00 19.51
C ARG A 208 15.05 -6.52 18.12
N VAL A 209 13.92 -7.22 17.94
CA VAL A 209 13.51 -7.78 16.65
C VAL A 209 13.12 -6.65 15.69
N LYS A 210 12.30 -5.69 16.14
CA LYS A 210 11.94 -4.52 15.33
C LYS A 210 13.19 -3.78 14.89
N ASP A 211 14.06 -3.39 15.82
CA ASP A 211 15.30 -2.65 15.51
C ASP A 211 16.23 -3.42 14.56
N PHE A 212 16.27 -4.74 14.69
CA PHE A 212 17.08 -5.61 13.85
C PHE A 212 16.56 -5.67 12.41
N LEU A 213 15.23 -5.73 12.24
CA LEU A 213 14.58 -5.78 10.93
C LEU A 213 14.55 -4.40 10.27
N SER A 214 14.21 -3.34 10.99
CA SER A 214 14.19 -1.97 10.45
C SER A 214 15.56 -1.55 9.90
N ARG A 215 16.66 -1.92 10.58
CA ARG A 215 18.03 -1.69 10.06
C ARG A 215 18.37 -2.47 8.80
N ARG A 216 17.68 -3.58 8.53
CA ARG A 216 17.87 -4.40 7.32
C ARG A 216 16.91 -4.04 6.20
N ALA A 217 15.78 -3.40 6.49
CA ALA A 217 14.76 -3.06 5.51
C ALA A 217 15.27 -2.12 4.40
N SER A 218 16.35 -1.37 4.63
CA SER A 218 16.99 -0.52 3.62
C SER A 218 17.90 -1.29 2.65
N ARG A 219 18.17 -2.58 2.90
CA ARG A 219 19.06 -3.39 2.07
C ARG A 219 18.28 -4.03 0.93
N THR A 220 18.85 -3.96 -0.27
CA THR A 220 18.27 -4.58 -1.47
C THR A 220 18.07 -6.09 -1.27
N PRO A 221 16.86 -6.62 -1.51
CA PRO A 221 16.61 -8.05 -1.53
C PRO A 221 17.42 -8.72 -2.64
N LEU A 222 18.26 -9.69 -2.29
CA LEU A 222 19.10 -10.43 -3.25
C LEU A 222 18.45 -11.73 -3.74
N HIS A 223 17.54 -12.29 -2.96
CA HIS A 223 16.95 -13.60 -3.19
C HIS A 223 15.45 -13.56 -2.92
N ALA A 224 14.73 -14.52 -3.51
CA ALA A 224 13.30 -14.70 -3.25
C ALA A 224 13.08 -15.00 -1.74
N PRO A 225 12.16 -14.27 -1.08
CA PRO A 225 11.91 -14.43 0.36
C PRO A 225 11.29 -15.80 0.66
N ARG A 226 11.83 -16.51 1.65
CA ARG A 226 11.42 -17.88 2.05
C ARG A 226 10.75 -17.92 3.42
N SER A 227 10.92 -16.88 4.22
CA SER A 227 10.39 -16.77 5.59
C SER A 227 9.60 -15.48 5.79
N GLY A 228 8.76 -15.43 6.83
CA GLY A 228 7.97 -14.23 7.13
C GLY A 228 8.83 -12.98 7.36
N PRO A 229 9.93 -13.04 8.12
CA PRO A 229 10.84 -11.90 8.25
C PRO A 229 11.44 -11.44 6.92
N GLU A 230 11.78 -12.35 6.00
CA GLU A 230 12.28 -11.98 4.66
C GLU A 230 11.19 -11.32 3.82
N LEU A 231 9.94 -11.79 3.92
CA LEU A 231 8.78 -11.17 3.25
C LEU A 231 8.56 -9.75 3.77
N VAL A 232 8.66 -9.52 5.09
CA VAL A 232 8.58 -8.17 5.68
C VAL A 232 9.71 -7.27 5.17
N LEU A 233 10.95 -7.77 5.13
CA LEU A 233 12.09 -7.00 4.63
C LEU A 233 11.92 -6.65 3.14
N HIS A 234 11.44 -7.59 2.33
CA HIS A 234 11.13 -7.36 0.93
C HIS A 234 10.08 -6.27 0.75
N ALA A 235 8.98 -6.36 1.49
CA ALA A 235 7.89 -5.39 1.40
C ALA A 235 8.30 -4.00 1.89
N ALA A 236 9.02 -3.93 3.02
CA ALA A 236 9.51 -2.67 3.58
C ALA A 236 10.54 -1.99 2.67
N PHE A 237 11.43 -2.77 2.04
CA PHE A 237 12.39 -2.23 1.07
C PHE A 237 11.69 -1.58 -0.11
N TRP A 238 10.79 -2.31 -0.78
CA TRP A 238 10.12 -1.79 -1.98
C TRP A 238 9.15 -0.64 -1.67
N HIS A 239 8.50 -0.65 -0.52
CA HIS A 239 7.72 0.48 -0.04
C HIS A 239 8.61 1.73 0.19
N GLY A 240 9.78 1.56 0.79
CA GLY A 240 10.76 2.64 0.97
C GLY A 240 11.29 3.21 -0.36
N VAL A 241 11.62 2.33 -1.32
CA VAL A 241 12.03 2.73 -2.68
C VAL A 241 10.91 3.50 -3.39
N ALA A 242 9.68 3.00 -3.33
CA ALA A 242 8.52 3.65 -3.94
C ALA A 242 8.32 5.05 -3.36
N ARG A 243 8.29 5.20 -2.02
CA ARG A 243 8.14 6.51 -1.37
C ARG A 243 9.24 7.49 -1.75
N ALA A 244 10.50 7.06 -1.72
CA ALA A 244 11.63 7.92 -2.07
C ALA A 244 11.56 8.40 -3.53
N ARG A 245 11.24 7.50 -4.47
CA ARG A 245 11.15 7.84 -5.89
C ARG A 245 9.93 8.69 -6.21
N LEU A 246 8.77 8.39 -5.63
CA LEU A 246 7.57 9.19 -5.80
C LEU A 246 7.76 10.59 -5.23
N ARG A 247 8.40 10.73 -4.06
CA ARG A 247 8.71 12.04 -3.50
C ARG A 247 9.61 12.85 -4.43
N ALA A 248 10.70 12.27 -4.91
CA ALA A 248 11.61 12.94 -5.84
C ALA A 248 10.90 13.36 -7.14
N LEU A 249 10.06 12.47 -7.68
CA LEU A 249 9.27 12.75 -8.89
C LEU A 249 8.27 13.88 -8.69
N LEU A 250 7.54 13.88 -7.58
CA LEU A 250 6.58 14.92 -7.25
C LEU A 250 7.26 16.25 -6.95
N GLU A 251 8.41 16.24 -6.28
CA GLU A 251 9.21 17.45 -6.06
C GLU A 251 9.69 18.04 -7.40
N GLU A 252 10.14 17.22 -8.34
CA GLU A 252 10.53 17.68 -9.68
C GLU A 252 9.34 18.28 -10.47
N ARG A 253 8.15 17.68 -10.34
CA ARG A 253 6.96 18.05 -11.14
C ARG A 253 6.11 19.16 -10.53
N LEU A 254 6.15 19.32 -9.20
CA LEU A 254 5.25 20.19 -8.45
C LEU A 254 5.98 21.25 -7.62
N ALA A 255 7.31 21.32 -7.68
CA ALA A 255 8.02 22.40 -7.02
C ALA A 255 7.49 23.78 -7.47
N PRO A 256 7.23 24.71 -6.54
CA PRO A 256 7.65 24.68 -5.13
C PRO A 256 6.61 24.14 -4.13
N VAL A 257 5.49 23.58 -4.61
CA VAL A 257 4.44 23.00 -3.77
C VAL A 257 4.86 21.60 -3.33
N LEU A 258 4.75 21.31 -2.03
CA LEU A 258 5.11 20.01 -1.47
C LEU A 258 3.84 19.22 -1.13
N PRO A 259 3.56 18.11 -1.82
CA PRO A 259 2.45 17.24 -1.45
C PRO A 259 2.66 16.60 -0.07
N LEU A 260 1.59 16.52 0.71
CA LEU A 260 1.52 15.69 1.90
C LEU A 260 1.52 14.21 1.49
N GLU A 261 2.01 13.32 2.37
CA GLU A 261 2.06 11.88 2.09
C GLU A 261 0.67 11.29 1.81
N THR A 262 -0.38 11.84 2.41
CA THR A 262 -1.78 11.45 2.18
C THR A 262 -2.31 11.92 0.83
N GLU A 263 -1.75 12.99 0.26
CA GLU A 263 -2.12 13.54 -1.05
C GLU A 263 -1.47 12.75 -2.20
N VAL A 264 -0.30 12.15 -1.96
CA VAL A 264 0.49 11.42 -2.98
C VAL A 264 -0.35 10.42 -3.79
N PRO A 265 -1.11 9.48 -3.18
CA PRO A 265 -1.86 8.49 -3.95
C PRO A 265 -2.89 9.10 -4.92
N ALA A 266 -3.50 10.22 -4.54
CA ALA A 266 -4.50 10.90 -5.37
C ALA A 266 -3.86 11.67 -6.54
N LEU A 267 -2.61 12.12 -6.40
CA LEU A 267 -1.89 12.84 -7.44
C LEU A 267 -1.34 11.94 -8.56
N LEU A 268 -1.05 10.66 -8.30
CA LEU A 268 -0.39 9.79 -9.28
C LEU A 268 -1.20 9.60 -10.57
N PRO A 269 -2.50 9.26 -10.53
CA PRO A 269 -3.27 9.08 -11.76
C PRO A 269 -3.40 10.37 -12.56
N TRP A 270 -3.52 11.52 -11.88
CA TRP A 270 -3.56 12.82 -12.54
C TRP A 270 -2.26 13.16 -13.26
N ILE A 271 -1.11 12.95 -12.63
CA ILE A 271 0.19 13.20 -13.27
C ILE A 271 0.39 12.29 -14.49
N ALA A 272 0.02 11.01 -14.37
CA ALA A 272 0.08 10.08 -15.49
C ALA A 272 -0.83 10.52 -16.66
N ALA A 273 -2.07 10.91 -16.37
CA ALA A 273 -3.02 11.39 -17.37
C ALA A 273 -2.56 12.71 -18.02
N ARG A 274 -1.93 13.60 -17.24
CA ARG A 274 -1.39 14.86 -17.72
C ARG A 274 -0.24 14.67 -18.71
N GLU A 275 0.67 13.75 -18.44
CA GLU A 275 1.81 13.44 -19.31
C GLU A 275 1.37 12.66 -20.56
N ALA A 276 0.31 11.85 -20.46
CA ALA A 276 -0.29 11.15 -21.61
C ALA A 276 -1.10 12.09 -22.52
N ALA A 277 -1.79 13.08 -21.95
CA ALA A 277 -2.54 14.06 -22.70
C ALA A 277 -1.60 14.97 -23.50
N SER A 278 -1.77 15.02 -24.83
CA SER A 278 -1.05 15.94 -25.69
C SER A 278 -1.35 17.39 -25.26
N GLY A 279 -0.42 18.03 -24.57
CA GLY A 279 -0.56 19.40 -24.08
C GLY A 279 -1.00 19.56 -22.62
N GLY A 280 -1.08 18.51 -21.81
CA GLY A 280 -1.25 18.64 -20.36
C GLY A 280 -2.65 19.06 -19.88
N GLU A 281 -3.70 18.79 -20.65
CA GLU A 281 -5.07 19.25 -20.38
C GLU A 281 -5.80 18.54 -19.22
N ALA A 282 -5.14 17.58 -18.56
CA ALA A 282 -5.76 16.84 -17.46
C ALA A 282 -6.01 17.76 -16.24
N LYS A 283 -7.28 17.93 -15.88
CA LYS A 283 -7.73 18.66 -14.69
C LYS A 283 -7.69 17.75 -13.45
N LEU A 284 -7.06 18.21 -12.38
CA LEU A 284 -7.10 17.63 -11.05
C LEU A 284 -8.45 17.96 -10.39
N SER A 285 -9.25 16.94 -10.15
CA SER A 285 -10.55 17.08 -9.48
C SER A 285 -10.37 17.14 -7.96
N ALA A 286 -11.03 18.08 -7.30
CA ALA A 286 -11.16 18.07 -5.84
C ALA A 286 -11.87 16.80 -5.35
N GLY A 287 -11.61 16.39 -4.11
CA GLY A 287 -12.19 15.20 -3.53
C GLY A 287 -12.01 15.14 -2.02
N GLU A 288 -12.01 13.92 -1.47
CA GLU A 288 -11.87 13.71 -0.02
C GLU A 288 -10.49 14.11 0.52
N VAL A 289 -9.46 14.14 -0.34
CA VAL A 289 -8.06 14.30 0.06
C VAL A 289 -7.61 15.77 0.03
N PHE A 290 -8.12 16.56 -0.90
CA PHE A 290 -7.84 17.99 -1.03
C PHE A 290 -9.02 18.70 -1.68
N ASP A 291 -9.20 19.97 -1.34
CA ASP A 291 -10.26 20.83 -1.88
C ASP A 291 -9.89 21.43 -3.25
N GLU A 292 -10.79 22.27 -3.77
CA GLU A 292 -10.63 22.90 -5.09
C GLU A 292 -9.46 23.90 -5.12
N GLY A 293 -9.17 24.57 -4.01
CA GLY A 293 -8.05 25.51 -3.88
C GLY A 293 -6.71 24.80 -3.94
N ARG A 294 -6.56 23.75 -3.14
CA ARG A 294 -5.38 22.89 -3.10
C ARG A 294 -5.15 22.13 -4.41
N ALA A 295 -6.22 21.65 -5.06
CA ALA A 295 -6.13 21.09 -6.41
C ALA A 295 -5.62 22.13 -7.43
N GLY A 296 -6.14 23.36 -7.37
CA GLY A 296 -5.68 24.48 -8.19
C GLY A 296 -4.20 24.82 -7.97
N LEU A 297 -3.69 24.72 -6.74
CA LEU A 297 -2.26 24.95 -6.46
C LEU A 297 -1.37 23.91 -7.13
N PHE A 298 -1.73 22.63 -7.09
CA PHE A 298 -0.95 21.59 -7.75
C PHE A 298 -0.91 21.77 -9.26
N GLU A 299 -2.05 22.13 -9.87
CA GLU A 299 -2.10 22.47 -11.30
C GLU A 299 -1.24 23.69 -11.62
N LEU A 300 -1.33 24.75 -10.81
CA LEU A 300 -0.56 25.96 -10.99
C LEU A 300 0.95 25.68 -10.93
N ALA A 301 1.38 24.85 -9.97
CA ALA A 301 2.76 24.45 -9.83
C ALA A 301 3.23 23.60 -11.02
N ALA A 302 2.42 22.63 -11.47
CA ALA A 302 2.77 21.79 -12.62
C ALA A 302 2.89 22.60 -13.92
N GLU A 303 1.99 23.56 -14.16
CA GLU A 303 2.08 24.46 -15.33
C GLU A 303 3.30 25.38 -15.24
N LEU A 304 3.59 25.94 -14.05
CA LEU A 304 4.77 26.78 -13.84
C LEU A 304 6.08 25.99 -14.03
N ALA A 305 6.12 24.75 -13.55
CA ALA A 305 7.21 23.81 -13.81
C ALA A 305 7.35 23.55 -15.32
N SER A 306 6.23 23.30 -16.03
CA SER A 306 6.24 23.06 -17.48
C SER A 306 6.76 24.26 -18.28
N LEU A 307 6.48 25.50 -17.84
CA LEU A 307 6.95 26.73 -18.49
C LEU A 307 8.41 27.08 -18.16
N SER A 308 8.94 26.55 -17.06
CA SER A 308 10.28 26.85 -16.55
C SER A 308 11.34 25.82 -16.98
N HIS A 309 10.94 24.60 -17.37
CA HIS A 309 11.83 23.55 -17.87
C HIS A 309 12.04 23.61 -19.40
N GLU A 310 12.89 22.72 -19.94
CA GLU A 310 13.09 22.62 -21.39
C GLU A 310 11.76 22.42 -22.12
N ARG A 311 11.59 23.11 -23.26
CA ARG A 311 10.35 23.06 -24.05
C ARG A 311 9.95 21.60 -24.32
N PRO A 312 8.69 21.22 -24.03
CA PRO A 312 8.22 19.86 -24.29
C PRO A 312 8.41 19.47 -25.75
N THR A 313 8.81 18.22 -25.99
CA THR A 313 8.89 17.66 -27.34
C THR A 313 7.48 17.35 -27.87
N GLY A 314 7.03 18.03 -28.92
CA GLY A 314 5.73 17.77 -29.56
C GLY A 314 4.90 19.03 -29.83
N ALA A 315 3.58 18.85 -30.00
CA ALA A 315 2.62 19.93 -30.24
C ALA A 315 2.37 20.72 -28.94
N TRP A 316 3.32 21.58 -28.58
CA TRP A 316 3.21 22.44 -27.41
C TRP A 316 2.81 23.87 -27.81
N SER A 317 1.77 24.40 -27.18
CA SER A 317 1.31 25.79 -27.33
C SER A 317 1.56 26.55 -26.04
N GLU A 318 2.45 27.55 -26.11
CA GLU A 318 2.76 28.44 -24.99
C GLU A 318 1.52 29.21 -24.51
N GLU A 319 0.67 29.65 -25.45
CA GLU A 319 -0.57 30.36 -25.14
C GLU A 319 -1.59 29.48 -24.39
N ALA A 320 -1.67 28.20 -24.76
CA ALA A 320 -2.51 27.24 -24.04
C ALA A 320 -1.99 27.00 -22.62
N ALA A 321 -0.65 26.93 -22.44
CA ALA A 321 -0.03 26.81 -21.11
C ALA A 321 -0.31 28.03 -20.22
N TRP A 322 -0.23 29.26 -20.76
CA TRP A 322 -0.62 30.46 -20.02
C TRP A 322 -2.09 30.48 -19.63
N THR A 323 -2.98 29.99 -20.50
CA THR A 323 -4.42 29.89 -20.22
C THR A 323 -4.71 28.90 -19.09
N ARG A 324 -4.01 27.75 -19.07
CA ARG A 324 -4.11 26.76 -17.98
C ARG A 324 -3.54 27.30 -16.68
N LEU A 325 -2.36 27.94 -16.72
CA LEU A 325 -1.75 28.58 -15.55
C LEU A 325 -2.69 29.63 -14.93
N TRP A 326 -3.34 30.46 -15.75
CA TRP A 326 -4.33 31.44 -15.29
C TRP A 326 -5.57 30.76 -14.68
N SER A 327 -6.09 29.72 -15.33
CA SER A 327 -7.27 28.99 -14.83
C SER A 327 -6.98 28.32 -13.48
N ALA A 328 -5.80 27.72 -13.32
CA ALA A 328 -5.34 27.14 -12.07
C ALA A 328 -5.15 28.20 -10.97
N ALA A 329 -4.58 29.36 -11.30
CA ALA A 329 -4.45 30.48 -10.38
C ALA A 329 -5.80 31.00 -9.87
N GLN A 330 -6.83 31.01 -10.74
CA GLN A 330 -8.19 31.41 -10.34
C GLN A 330 -8.82 30.40 -9.38
N ARG A 331 -8.59 29.10 -9.58
CA ARG A 331 -9.06 28.07 -8.64
C ARG A 331 -8.37 28.18 -7.27
N ALA A 332 -7.07 28.48 -7.27
CA ALA A 332 -6.27 28.64 -6.06
C ALA A 332 -6.34 30.03 -5.42
N ARG A 333 -7.26 30.91 -5.86
CA ARG A 333 -7.27 32.33 -5.47
C ARG A 333 -7.43 32.53 -3.97
N ASP A 334 -8.35 31.77 -3.37
CA ASP A 334 -8.70 31.89 -1.95
C ASP A 334 -7.85 30.96 -1.07
N GLU A 335 -6.92 30.20 -1.66
CA GLU A 335 -6.05 29.28 -0.96
C GLU A 335 -4.95 30.03 -0.19
N GLY A 336 -4.62 29.54 1.01
CA GLY A 336 -3.64 30.13 1.91
C GLY A 336 -2.49 29.21 2.27
N GLY A 337 -1.57 29.70 3.09
CA GLY A 337 -0.50 28.89 3.67
C GLY A 337 0.85 28.99 2.96
N THR A 338 1.80 28.17 3.42
CA THR A 338 3.22 28.31 3.04
C THR A 338 3.49 27.99 1.58
N ASP A 339 2.75 27.05 0.99
CA ASP A 339 2.96 26.68 -0.41
C ASP A 339 2.48 27.76 -1.38
N VAL A 340 1.44 28.51 -1.01
CA VAL A 340 0.96 29.67 -1.77
C VAL A 340 2.03 30.76 -1.79
N GLU A 341 2.66 31.06 -0.64
CA GLU A 341 3.74 32.06 -0.59
C GLU A 341 4.96 31.62 -1.42
N ARG A 342 5.33 30.34 -1.36
CA ARG A 342 6.40 29.80 -2.21
C ARG A 342 6.10 29.94 -3.71
N LEU A 343 4.85 29.71 -4.11
CA LEU A 343 4.39 29.91 -5.49
C LEU A 343 4.41 31.39 -5.89
N ARG A 344 3.97 32.29 -5.00
CA ARG A 344 4.05 33.74 -5.22
C ARG A 344 5.50 34.18 -5.44
N ASP A 345 6.42 33.70 -4.62
CA ASP A 345 7.85 34.00 -4.73
C ASP A 345 8.45 33.42 -6.01
N ALA A 346 8.09 32.19 -6.39
CA ALA A 346 8.52 31.60 -7.66
C ALA A 346 8.01 32.39 -8.88
N LEU A 347 6.74 32.83 -8.87
CA LEU A 347 6.18 33.68 -9.93
C LEU A 347 6.84 35.07 -9.99
N ARG A 348 7.09 35.70 -8.84
CA ARG A 348 7.84 36.96 -8.77
C ARG A 348 9.25 36.79 -9.33
N LEU A 349 9.94 35.72 -8.95
CA LEU A 349 11.27 35.40 -9.47
C LEU A 349 11.23 35.18 -10.99
N PHE A 350 10.21 34.47 -11.50
CA PHE A 350 10.01 34.29 -12.93
C PHE A 350 9.88 35.63 -13.66
N VAL A 351 9.05 36.55 -13.15
CA VAL A 351 8.89 37.91 -13.71
C VAL A 351 10.21 38.66 -13.72
N ILE A 352 10.99 38.61 -12.64
CA ILE A 352 12.27 39.30 -12.51
C ILE A 352 13.29 38.76 -13.53
N LEU A 353 13.47 37.43 -13.58
CA LEU A 353 14.49 36.79 -14.44
C LEU A 353 14.19 36.94 -15.94
N ARG A 354 12.91 37.02 -16.32
CA ARG A 354 12.48 37.33 -17.70
C ARG A 354 12.44 38.82 -17.99
N GLY A 355 12.51 39.69 -16.98
CA GLY A 355 12.62 41.13 -17.14
C GLY A 355 14.04 41.61 -17.46
N THR A 356 15.07 40.83 -17.09
CA THR A 356 16.48 41.10 -17.41
C THR A 356 16.85 40.45 -18.75
N GLU A 357 17.28 41.27 -19.72
CA GLU A 357 17.41 40.98 -21.17
C GLU A 357 18.34 39.82 -21.60
N GLN A 358 18.88 38.98 -20.72
CA GLN A 358 19.93 38.01 -21.10
C GLN A 358 19.84 36.61 -20.47
N THR A 359 18.65 36.13 -20.11
CA THR A 359 18.53 34.76 -19.55
C THR A 359 17.86 33.80 -20.53
N PRO A 360 18.61 32.87 -21.18
CA PRO A 360 17.98 31.78 -21.91
C PRO A 360 17.12 30.95 -20.94
N ALA A 361 16.07 30.30 -21.47
CA ALA A 361 15.04 29.54 -20.74
C ALA A 361 15.55 28.32 -19.93
N ARG A 362 16.84 28.24 -19.59
CA ARG A 362 17.52 27.09 -19.00
C ARG A 362 18.20 27.42 -17.68
N LEU A 363 17.54 28.04 -16.72
CA LEU A 363 18.12 28.24 -15.38
C LEU A 363 17.06 28.19 -14.28
N PHE A 364 16.32 27.08 -14.18
CA PHE A 364 15.62 26.72 -12.95
C PHE A 364 16.24 25.45 -12.37
N SER A 365 17.48 25.60 -11.88
CA SER A 365 18.05 24.69 -10.88
C SER A 365 18.25 25.49 -9.60
N PRO A 366 17.65 25.07 -8.46
CA PRO A 366 17.73 25.82 -7.19
C PRO A 366 19.17 26.06 -6.70
N SER A 367 20.12 25.24 -7.16
CA SER A 367 21.51 25.22 -6.71
C SER A 367 22.43 26.26 -7.36
N ARG A 368 21.96 27.08 -8.32
CA ARG A 368 22.81 28.08 -9.01
C ARG A 368 22.28 29.51 -9.08
N ALA A 369 21.08 29.79 -8.58
CA ALA A 369 20.54 31.15 -8.57
C ALA A 369 20.97 31.90 -7.30
N SER A 370 22.20 32.42 -7.28
CA SER A 370 22.56 33.50 -6.36
C SER A 370 22.29 34.82 -7.09
N PRO A 371 21.24 35.58 -6.76
CA PRO A 371 20.95 36.83 -7.46
C PRO A 371 22.06 37.85 -7.19
N ARG A 372 22.65 38.40 -8.26
CA ARG A 372 23.50 39.59 -8.14
C ARG A 372 22.61 40.77 -7.76
N ALA A 373 22.95 41.40 -6.64
CA ALA A 373 22.27 42.57 -6.11
C ALA A 373 22.62 43.82 -6.94
N SER A 374 21.97 44.00 -8.08
CA SER A 374 21.93 45.30 -8.79
C SER A 374 21.09 45.18 -10.05
N GLU A 375 19.79 45.39 -9.90
CA GLU A 375 18.86 46.04 -10.84
C GLU A 375 17.47 45.98 -10.18
N GLU A 376 16.90 47.14 -9.84
CA GLU A 376 15.61 47.22 -9.17
C GLU A 376 14.48 46.88 -10.16
N PRO A 377 13.73 45.78 -9.95
CA PRO A 377 12.50 45.55 -10.69
C PRO A 377 11.44 46.57 -10.22
N GLY A 378 10.52 46.93 -11.12
CA GLY A 378 9.42 47.86 -10.82
C GLY A 378 8.69 47.52 -9.51
N ARG A 379 8.55 48.54 -8.66
CA ARG A 379 8.00 48.49 -7.30
C ARG A 379 6.65 47.74 -7.21
N ASP A 380 5.86 47.76 -8.28
CA ASP A 380 4.51 47.19 -8.35
C ASP A 380 4.45 45.65 -8.23
N VAL A 381 5.45 44.90 -8.71
CA VAL A 381 5.38 43.42 -8.71
C VAL A 381 5.64 42.83 -7.33
N ARG A 382 6.43 43.52 -6.48
CA ARG A 382 6.74 43.07 -5.12
C ARG A 382 5.52 43.18 -4.19
N ASP A 383 4.61 44.12 -4.46
CA ASP A 383 3.41 44.37 -3.65
C ASP A 383 2.20 43.54 -4.09
N MET A 384 2.27 42.84 -5.24
CA MET A 384 1.20 41.97 -5.72
C MET A 384 1.08 40.70 -4.86
N LYS A 385 -0.09 40.54 -4.22
CA LYS A 385 -0.43 39.38 -3.37
C LYS A 385 -1.32 38.35 -4.06
N ASP A 386 -2.01 38.72 -5.14
CA ASP A 386 -2.98 37.83 -5.78
C ASP A 386 -2.31 36.92 -6.83
N LEU A 387 -2.57 35.60 -6.77
CA LEU A 387 -1.95 34.60 -7.66
C LEU A 387 -2.30 34.85 -9.14
N PRO A 388 -3.58 35.06 -9.52
CA PRO A 388 -3.92 35.40 -10.90
C PRO A 388 -3.20 36.66 -11.38
N ALA A 389 -3.18 37.71 -10.57
CA ALA A 389 -2.53 38.96 -10.95
C ALA A 389 -1.02 38.74 -11.25
N LEU A 390 -0.33 37.94 -10.43
CA LEU A 390 1.07 37.54 -10.68
C LEU A 390 1.23 36.73 -11.97
N VAL A 391 0.29 35.84 -12.30
CA VAL A 391 0.30 35.10 -13.58
C VAL A 391 0.13 36.03 -14.78
N GLN A 392 -0.76 37.03 -14.70
CA GLN A 392 -0.88 38.07 -15.73
C GLN A 392 0.44 38.84 -15.92
N ALA A 393 1.07 39.27 -14.82
CA ALA A 393 2.36 39.94 -14.86
C ALA A 393 3.46 39.06 -15.48
N ALA A 394 3.49 37.76 -15.14
CA ALA A 394 4.42 36.78 -15.70
C ALA A 394 4.22 36.60 -17.20
N ARG A 395 2.97 36.50 -17.67
CA ARG A 395 2.64 36.43 -19.09
C ARG A 395 3.11 37.67 -19.85
N HIS A 396 2.83 38.87 -19.32
CA HIS A 396 3.28 40.13 -19.93
C HIS A 396 4.80 40.29 -19.97
N ALA A 397 5.52 39.71 -19.00
CA ALA A 397 6.98 39.67 -19.02
C ALA A 397 7.49 38.73 -20.12
N ALA A 398 6.86 37.56 -20.30
CA ALA A 398 7.23 36.60 -21.33
C ALA A 398 7.00 37.12 -22.77
N THR A 399 5.91 37.87 -23.02
CA THR A 399 5.60 38.41 -24.36
C THR A 399 6.46 39.59 -24.78
N ARG A 400 7.13 40.28 -23.84
CA ARG A 400 7.96 41.47 -24.14
C ARG A 400 9.31 41.15 -24.78
N GLN A 401 9.74 39.89 -24.77
CA GLN A 401 11.01 39.42 -25.37
C GLN A 401 10.84 38.72 -26.73
N GLY A 402 9.61 38.69 -27.28
CA GLY A 402 9.27 38.05 -28.55
C GLY A 402 9.48 38.95 -29.76
#